data_AF-K2J8T3-F1
#
_entry.id   AF-K2J8T3-F1
#
_cell.length_a   1.000
_cell.length_b   1.000
_cell.length_c   1.000
_cell.angle_alpha   90.00
_cell.angle_beta   90.00
_cell.angle_gamma   90.00
#
_symmetry.space_group_name_H-M   'P 1'
#
loop_
_entity.id
_entity.type
_entity.pdbx_description
1 polymer ?
#
loop_
_entity_poly.entity_id
_entity_poly.type
_entity_poly.pdbx_seq_one_letter_code
_entity_poly.pdbx_strand_id
1 'polypeptide(L)'
;MTDTPSLEHQLDLQIQSFSQCLQQELGQAFQHLKEEYADPAYGIYAIGLYYDQGSWQHIAPLLASEKALDWQANQDQDSPLSIADRKTSRRWGLIDNPHAQTVMDQDWLPESLAVLEQIQALLEEAEEEIEATEPEHRFHQALIEDLIRDHYLQLRLAARRALLNLKGEPWFQDWLAETGAILVTDATPYDDVVQLEDIHALNDEAGYRRFYEGRQAMTAMCAKEAALIKDMPDHWVNQAARELEAD
;
A
#
# COMPACT_ATOMS: atom_id res chain seq x y z
N MET A 1 -31.61 -9.47 -30.29
CA MET A 1 -30.83 -8.28 -29.90
C MET A 1 -30.46 -8.53 -28.46
N THR A 2 -29.21 -8.91 -28.20
CA THR A 2 -28.71 -9.05 -26.83
C THR A 2 -28.39 -7.64 -26.35
N ASP A 3 -29.10 -7.19 -25.32
CA ASP A 3 -28.76 -5.94 -24.65
C ASP A 3 -27.40 -6.14 -23.96
N THR A 4 -26.33 -5.68 -24.60
CA THR A 4 -25.02 -5.61 -23.95
C THR A 4 -25.14 -4.57 -22.83
N PRO A 5 -24.86 -4.94 -21.56
CA PRO A 5 -24.90 -3.99 -20.46
C PRO A 5 -23.92 -2.83 -20.69
N SER A 6 -24.27 -1.63 -20.23
CA SER A 6 -23.36 -0.46 -20.33
C SER A 6 -22.07 -0.74 -19.54
N LEU A 7 -20.97 -0.11 -19.97
CA LEU A 7 -19.67 -0.22 -19.28
C LEU A 7 -19.78 0.09 -17.78
N GLU A 8 -20.45 1.19 -17.43
CA GLU A 8 -20.74 1.58 -16.05
C GLU A 8 -21.43 0.45 -15.26
N HIS A 9 -22.46 -0.19 -15.85
CA HIS A 9 -23.15 -1.28 -15.19
C HIS A 9 -22.27 -2.53 -15.03
N GLN A 10 -21.42 -2.83 -16.01
CA GLN A 10 -20.49 -3.94 -15.93
C GLN A 10 -19.46 -3.70 -14.82
N LEU A 11 -18.87 -2.51 -14.77
CA LEU A 11 -17.90 -2.13 -13.75
C LEU A 11 -18.52 -2.14 -12.34
N ASP A 12 -19.74 -1.64 -12.17
CA ASP A 12 -20.47 -1.69 -10.89
C ASP A 12 -20.62 -3.12 -10.35
N LEU A 13 -20.98 -4.07 -11.23
CA LEU A 13 -21.11 -5.48 -10.87
C LEU A 13 -19.76 -6.09 -10.49
N GLN A 14 -18.70 -5.71 -11.19
CA GLN A 14 -17.35 -6.21 -10.89
C GLN A 14 -16.81 -5.63 -9.59
N ILE A 15 -17.05 -4.35 -9.28
CA ILE A 15 -16.68 -3.76 -7.98
C ILE A 15 -17.41 -4.45 -6.83
N GLN A 16 -18.70 -4.76 -7.00
CA GLN A 16 -19.45 -5.51 -5.99
C GLN A 16 -18.85 -6.91 -5.77
N SER A 17 -18.49 -7.59 -6.86
CA SER A 17 -17.83 -8.90 -6.81
C SER A 17 -16.48 -8.81 -6.11
N PHE A 18 -15.66 -7.80 -6.43
CA PHE A 18 -14.38 -7.53 -5.79
C PHE A 18 -14.56 -7.31 -4.28
N SER A 19 -15.51 -6.46 -3.89
CA SER A 19 -15.80 -6.21 -2.48
C SER A 19 -16.21 -7.48 -1.73
N GLN A 20 -16.91 -8.40 -2.40
CA GLN A 20 -17.33 -9.66 -1.80
C GLN A 20 -16.16 -10.63 -1.66
N CYS A 21 -15.38 -10.86 -2.72
CA CYS A 21 -14.19 -11.72 -2.70
C CYS A 21 -13.20 -11.24 -1.64
N LEU A 22 -12.88 -9.94 -1.64
CA LEU A 22 -11.94 -9.36 -0.68
C LEU A 22 -12.41 -9.60 0.75
N GLN A 23 -13.69 -9.39 1.04
CA GLN A 23 -14.24 -9.62 2.38
C GLN A 23 -14.13 -11.09 2.84
N GLN A 24 -14.23 -12.04 1.93
CA GLN A 24 -14.18 -13.47 2.22
C GLN A 24 -12.74 -13.97 2.43
N GLU A 25 -11.81 -13.49 1.63
CA GLU A 25 -10.40 -13.93 1.66
C GLU A 25 -9.61 -13.26 2.78
N LEU A 26 -9.89 -11.99 3.09
CA LEU A 26 -9.09 -11.18 4.01
C LEU A 26 -8.96 -11.81 5.42
N GLY A 27 -10.04 -12.40 5.93
CA GLY A 27 -10.02 -13.04 7.23
C GLY A 27 -9.02 -14.21 7.31
N GLN A 28 -8.95 -15.03 6.26
CA GLN A 28 -8.03 -16.16 6.19
C GLN A 28 -6.59 -15.68 5.99
N ALA A 29 -6.39 -14.72 5.09
CA ALA A 29 -5.07 -14.14 4.84
C ALA A 29 -4.43 -13.57 6.12
N PHE A 30 -5.20 -12.83 6.92
CA PHE A 30 -4.68 -12.27 8.18
C PHE A 30 -4.58 -13.30 9.32
N GLN A 31 -5.35 -14.40 9.27
CA GLN A 31 -5.10 -15.53 10.18
C GLN A 31 -3.75 -16.19 9.87
N HIS A 32 -3.41 -16.38 8.59
CA HIS A 32 -2.09 -16.87 8.19
C HIS A 32 -0.98 -15.94 8.64
N LEU A 33 -1.12 -14.62 8.43
CA LEU A 33 -0.16 -13.63 8.97
C LEU A 33 0.03 -13.76 10.48
N LYS A 34 -1.07 -13.89 11.22
CA LYS A 34 -1.01 -14.01 12.68
C LYS A 34 -0.25 -15.26 13.11
N GLU A 35 -0.46 -16.38 12.42
CA GLU A 35 0.21 -17.64 12.71
C GLU A 35 1.70 -17.59 12.36
N GLU A 36 2.04 -17.06 11.18
CA GLU A 36 3.42 -16.97 10.70
C GLU A 36 4.27 -16.00 11.52
N TYR A 37 3.67 -14.89 11.95
CA TYR A 37 4.33 -13.83 12.74
C TYR A 37 3.89 -13.84 14.21
N ALA A 38 3.54 -15.02 14.74
CA ALA A 38 3.08 -15.17 16.13
C ALA A 38 4.16 -14.87 17.19
N ASP A 39 5.44 -14.91 16.83
CA ASP A 39 6.53 -14.60 17.77
C ASP A 39 6.56 -13.09 18.09
N PRO A 40 6.36 -12.69 19.37
CA PRO A 40 6.41 -11.29 19.77
C PRO A 40 7.73 -10.58 19.42
N ALA A 41 8.83 -11.33 19.21
CA ALA A 41 10.11 -10.79 18.78
C ALA A 41 10.07 -10.13 17.40
N TYR A 42 9.04 -10.38 16.58
CA TYR A 42 8.84 -9.64 15.34
C TYR A 42 8.57 -8.16 15.58
N GLY A 43 7.84 -7.82 16.65
CA GLY A 43 7.46 -6.43 16.96
C GLY A 43 6.66 -5.80 15.81
N ILE A 44 5.50 -6.37 15.49
CA ILE A 44 4.64 -5.88 14.41
C ILE A 44 4.11 -4.49 14.78
N TYR A 45 4.32 -3.48 13.91
CA TYR A 45 3.88 -2.10 14.18
C TYR A 45 2.85 -1.58 13.17
N ALA A 46 2.71 -2.22 12.02
CA ALA A 46 1.69 -1.92 11.02
C ALA A 46 1.22 -3.22 10.33
N ILE A 47 -0.09 -3.33 10.09
CA ILE A 47 -0.71 -4.39 9.30
C ILE A 47 -1.82 -3.79 8.43
N GLY A 48 -2.08 -4.33 7.25
CA GLY A 48 -3.00 -3.66 6.34
C GLY A 48 -3.10 -4.28 4.96
N LEU A 49 -3.52 -3.45 4.01
CA LEU A 49 -3.53 -3.80 2.59
C LEU A 49 -2.60 -2.87 1.82
N TYR A 50 -1.87 -3.44 0.88
CA TYR A 50 -1.24 -2.71 -0.21
C TYR A 50 -2.08 -2.86 -1.47
N TYR A 51 -2.17 -1.81 -2.29
CA TYR A 51 -2.71 -1.87 -3.64
C TYR A 51 -1.96 -0.93 -4.59
N ASP A 52 -1.95 -1.24 -5.89
CA ASP A 52 -1.49 -0.28 -6.89
C ASP A 52 -2.61 0.73 -7.16
N GLN A 53 -2.41 2.00 -6.78
CA GLN A 53 -3.44 3.04 -6.96
C GLN A 53 -3.60 3.44 -8.43
N GLY A 54 -2.53 3.32 -9.23
CA GLY A 54 -2.52 3.74 -10.63
C GLY A 54 -3.21 2.74 -11.54
N SER A 55 -3.06 1.44 -11.26
CA SER A 55 -3.57 0.38 -12.12
C SER A 55 -4.64 -0.50 -11.47
N TRP A 56 -4.67 -0.58 -10.12
CA TRP A 56 -5.44 -1.58 -9.37
C TRP A 56 -5.22 -3.02 -9.83
N GLN A 57 -4.09 -3.31 -10.51
CA GLN A 57 -3.68 -4.65 -10.94
C GLN A 57 -3.31 -5.57 -9.79
N HIS A 58 -3.09 -5.00 -8.61
CA HIS A 58 -2.55 -5.72 -7.49
C HIS A 58 -3.18 -5.25 -6.19
N ILE A 59 -3.49 -6.22 -5.34
CA ILE A 59 -3.88 -6.04 -3.95
C ILE A 59 -3.27 -7.18 -3.15
N ALA A 60 -2.69 -6.85 -2.00
CA ALA A 60 -2.09 -7.85 -1.13
C ALA A 60 -2.20 -7.42 0.35
N PRO A 61 -2.22 -8.40 1.27
CA PRO A 61 -1.97 -8.12 2.68
C PRO A 61 -0.61 -7.46 2.86
N LEU A 62 -0.48 -6.70 3.94
CA LEU A 62 0.72 -5.94 4.27
C LEU A 62 1.04 -6.14 5.74
N LEU A 63 2.31 -6.36 6.07
CA LEU A 63 2.80 -6.43 7.44
C LEU A 63 4.17 -5.76 7.53
N ALA A 64 4.35 -4.88 8.51
CA ALA A 64 5.63 -4.27 8.82
C ALA A 64 6.02 -4.51 10.28
N SER A 65 7.30 -4.82 10.50
CA SER A 65 7.81 -5.27 11.79
C SER A 65 9.14 -4.61 12.17
N GLU A 66 9.38 -4.47 13.47
CA GLU A 66 10.65 -3.97 14.02
C GLU A 66 11.83 -4.84 13.60
N LYS A 67 11.66 -6.17 13.62
CA LYS A 67 12.73 -7.11 13.30
C LYS A 67 13.26 -6.92 11.87
N ALA A 68 12.36 -6.73 10.92
CA ALA A 68 12.73 -6.44 9.53
C ALA A 68 13.34 -5.04 9.37
N LEU A 69 12.81 -4.05 10.10
CA LEU A 69 13.34 -2.69 10.12
C LEU A 69 14.75 -2.62 10.72
N ASP A 70 15.00 -3.39 11.78
CA ASP A 70 16.31 -3.56 12.40
C ASP A 70 17.28 -4.18 11.40
N TRP A 71 16.89 -5.27 10.73
CA TRP A 71 17.72 -5.88 9.71
C TRP A 71 18.08 -4.88 8.60
N GLN A 72 17.10 -4.18 8.03
CA GLN A 72 17.32 -3.21 6.96
C GLN A 72 18.20 -2.04 7.41
N ALA A 73 17.97 -1.53 8.63
CA ALA A 73 18.81 -0.48 9.19
C ALA A 73 20.25 -0.93 9.41
N ASN A 74 20.53 -2.20 9.69
CA ASN A 74 21.89 -2.72 9.85
C ASN A 74 22.61 -3.05 8.53
N GLN A 75 21.88 -3.31 7.43
CA GLN A 75 22.48 -3.58 6.12
C GLN A 75 23.04 -2.32 5.44
N ASP A 76 22.46 -1.17 5.72
CA ASP A 76 22.82 0.10 5.09
C ASP A 76 24.06 0.74 5.74
N GLN A 77 25.24 0.17 5.47
CA GLN A 77 26.50 0.58 6.09
C GLN A 77 27.00 1.95 5.60
N ASP A 78 26.55 2.38 4.42
CA ASP A 78 27.02 3.61 3.78
C ASP A 78 26.27 4.87 4.23
N SER A 79 25.12 4.71 4.88
CA SER A 79 24.37 5.85 5.40
C SER A 79 25.14 6.57 6.53
N PRO A 80 25.20 7.91 6.48
CA PRO A 80 25.81 8.71 7.54
C PRO A 80 24.94 8.76 8.81
N LEU A 81 23.73 8.18 8.79
CA LEU A 81 22.82 8.16 9.92
C LEU A 81 23.14 7.07 10.95
N SER A 82 22.83 7.36 12.20
CA SER A 82 22.81 6.33 13.25
C SER A 82 21.78 5.24 12.92
N ILE A 83 21.93 4.04 13.49
CA ILE A 83 20.95 2.95 13.29
C ILE A 83 19.54 3.40 13.67
N ALA A 84 19.39 4.11 14.78
CA ALA A 84 18.08 4.62 15.23
C ALA A 84 17.46 5.62 14.24
N ASP A 85 18.28 6.50 13.66
CA ASP A 85 17.82 7.46 12.65
C ASP A 85 17.46 6.75 11.33
N ARG A 86 18.24 5.74 10.91
CA ARG A 86 17.95 4.87 9.76
C ARG A 86 16.63 4.13 9.92
N LYS A 87 16.34 3.61 11.12
CA LYS A 87 15.03 3.01 11.41
C LYS A 87 13.91 4.04 11.25
N THR A 88 14.14 5.25 11.74
CA THR A 88 13.13 6.32 11.69
C THR A 88 12.85 6.77 10.25
N SER A 89 13.89 6.89 9.40
CA SER A 89 13.73 7.26 7.99
C SER A 89 13.02 6.20 7.13
N ARG A 90 12.91 4.96 7.62
CA ARG A 90 12.34 3.82 6.87
C ARG A 90 11.02 3.30 7.40
N ARG A 91 10.72 3.53 8.68
CA ARG A 91 9.58 2.91 9.39
C ARG A 91 8.25 2.98 8.64
N TRP A 92 7.99 4.09 7.94
CA TRP A 92 6.71 4.32 7.26
C TRP A 92 6.82 4.33 5.72
N GLY A 93 7.93 3.80 5.18
CA GLY A 93 8.00 3.27 3.82
C GLY A 93 7.66 1.78 3.90
N LEU A 94 6.38 1.45 4.03
CA LEU A 94 5.97 0.11 4.47
C LEU A 94 6.32 -0.96 3.42
N ILE A 95 6.17 -0.65 2.13
CA ILE A 95 6.56 -1.55 1.03
C ILE A 95 8.06 -1.86 0.99
N ASP A 96 8.89 -1.01 1.59
CA ASP A 96 10.34 -1.22 1.69
C ASP A 96 10.70 -2.10 2.89
N ASN A 97 9.73 -2.47 3.73
CA ASN A 97 9.93 -3.40 4.82
C ASN A 97 10.07 -4.84 4.25
N PRO A 98 11.16 -5.57 4.55
CA PRO A 98 11.35 -6.92 4.01
C PRO A 98 10.22 -7.91 4.27
N HIS A 99 9.54 -7.81 5.42
CA HIS A 99 8.38 -8.67 5.69
C HIS A 99 7.15 -8.24 4.88
N ALA A 100 7.01 -6.95 4.53
CA ALA A 100 5.95 -6.51 3.63
C ALA A 100 6.14 -7.14 2.24
N GLN A 101 7.35 -7.09 1.68
CA GLN A 101 7.65 -7.72 0.38
C GLN A 101 7.36 -9.23 0.39
N THR A 102 7.86 -9.92 1.42
CA THR A 102 7.65 -11.37 1.57
C THR A 102 6.17 -11.74 1.61
N VAL A 103 5.36 -10.93 2.30
CA VAL A 103 3.91 -11.11 2.42
C VAL A 103 3.19 -10.77 1.12
N MET A 104 3.59 -9.69 0.44
CA MET A 104 2.99 -9.25 -0.82
C MET A 104 3.25 -10.23 -1.97
N ASP A 105 4.35 -10.97 -1.92
CA ASP A 105 4.67 -12.04 -2.87
C ASP A 105 3.80 -13.30 -2.68
N GLN A 106 2.96 -13.35 -1.63
CA GLN A 106 2.05 -14.47 -1.39
C GLN A 106 0.71 -14.28 -2.11
N ASP A 107 0.23 -15.35 -2.73
CA ASP A 107 -1.08 -15.39 -3.39
C ASP A 107 -2.21 -15.67 -2.39
N TRP A 108 -2.46 -14.72 -1.49
CA TRP A 108 -3.45 -14.86 -0.41
C TRP A 108 -4.82 -14.27 -0.73
N LEU A 109 -4.96 -13.51 -1.82
CA LEU A 109 -6.22 -12.91 -2.29
C LEU A 109 -6.51 -13.27 -3.77
N PRO A 110 -6.42 -14.55 -4.17
CA PRO A 110 -6.47 -14.96 -5.57
C PRO A 110 -7.80 -14.60 -6.27
N GLU A 111 -8.95 -14.72 -5.59
CA GLU A 111 -10.25 -14.39 -6.18
C GLU A 111 -10.39 -12.88 -6.36
N SER A 112 -9.95 -12.10 -5.37
CA SER A 112 -9.93 -10.64 -5.45
C SER A 112 -9.06 -10.15 -6.61
N LEU A 113 -7.88 -10.75 -6.80
CA LEU A 113 -6.98 -10.46 -7.92
C LEU A 113 -7.63 -10.82 -9.26
N ALA A 114 -8.27 -11.98 -9.38
CA ALA A 114 -8.96 -12.39 -10.60
C ALA A 114 -10.13 -11.47 -10.98
N VAL A 115 -10.79 -10.83 -10.02
CA VAL A 115 -11.81 -9.82 -10.29
C VAL A 115 -11.18 -8.48 -10.69
N LEU A 116 -10.07 -8.08 -10.05
CA LEU A 116 -9.33 -6.87 -10.43
C LEU A 116 -8.84 -6.94 -11.88
N GLU A 117 -8.35 -8.09 -12.34
CA GLU A 117 -7.98 -8.32 -13.75
C GLU A 117 -9.16 -8.06 -14.71
N GLN A 118 -10.37 -8.47 -14.33
CA GLN A 118 -11.58 -8.21 -15.14
C GLN A 118 -11.97 -6.74 -15.14
N ILE A 119 -11.86 -6.07 -13.98
CA ILE A 119 -12.12 -4.62 -13.88
C ILE A 119 -11.14 -3.87 -14.76
N GLN A 120 -9.86 -4.21 -14.68
CA GLN A 120 -8.82 -3.57 -15.47
C GLN A 120 -9.05 -3.76 -16.97
N ALA A 121 -9.39 -4.97 -17.44
CA ALA A 121 -9.70 -5.18 -18.85
C ALA A 121 -10.84 -4.26 -19.34
N LEU A 122 -11.87 -4.06 -18.52
CA LEU A 122 -12.97 -3.12 -18.83
C LEU A 122 -12.50 -1.65 -18.85
N LEU A 123 -11.59 -1.28 -17.96
CA LEU A 123 -11.04 0.08 -17.93
C LEU A 123 -10.10 0.34 -19.10
N GLU A 124 -9.29 -0.63 -19.50
CA GLU A 124 -8.42 -0.55 -20.69
C GLU A 124 -9.27 -0.37 -21.97
N GLU A 125 -10.37 -1.12 -22.12
CA GLU A 125 -11.32 -0.92 -23.21
C GLU A 125 -11.89 0.52 -23.24
N ALA A 126 -12.12 1.10 -22.06
CA ALA A 126 -12.61 2.48 -21.93
C ALA A 126 -11.53 3.52 -22.27
N GLU A 127 -10.28 3.27 -21.89
CA GLU A 127 -9.12 4.10 -22.22
C GLU A 127 -8.83 4.09 -23.72
N GLU A 128 -8.93 2.93 -24.37
CA GLU A 128 -8.83 2.85 -25.83
C GLU A 128 -9.92 3.69 -26.53
N GLU A 129 -11.14 3.74 -25.97
CA GLU A 129 -12.20 4.62 -26.48
C GLU A 129 -11.84 6.10 -26.32
N ILE A 130 -11.21 6.50 -25.21
CA ILE A 130 -10.68 7.85 -25.02
C ILE A 130 -9.61 8.17 -26.08
N GLU A 131 -8.63 7.29 -26.28
CA GLU A 131 -7.54 7.53 -27.23
C GLU A 131 -8.02 7.63 -28.68
N ALA A 132 -9.06 6.87 -29.03
CA ALA A 132 -9.69 6.92 -30.35
C ALA A 132 -10.60 8.14 -30.55
N THR A 133 -10.95 8.87 -29.49
CA THR A 133 -11.89 10.00 -29.52
C THR A 133 -11.21 11.26 -30.08
N GLU A 134 -11.78 11.86 -31.13
CA GLU A 134 -11.22 13.07 -31.74
C GLU A 134 -11.22 14.28 -30.76
N PRO A 135 -10.28 15.23 -30.87
CA PRO A 135 -10.15 16.36 -29.93
C PRO A 135 -11.37 17.29 -29.80
N GLU A 136 -12.33 17.19 -30.73
CA GLU A 136 -13.62 17.88 -30.70
C GLU A 136 -14.64 17.26 -29.75
N HIS A 137 -14.37 16.05 -29.26
CA HIS A 137 -15.18 15.30 -28.31
C HIS A 137 -14.60 15.28 -26.89
N ARG A 138 -13.83 16.32 -26.51
CA ARG A 138 -13.27 16.49 -25.14
C ARG A 138 -14.26 16.29 -24.00
N PHE A 139 -15.54 16.58 -24.22
CA PHE A 139 -16.57 16.33 -23.22
C PHE A 139 -16.77 14.83 -22.96
N HIS A 140 -16.73 14.00 -24.01
CA HIS A 140 -16.82 12.54 -23.89
C HIS A 140 -15.60 11.96 -23.17
N GLN A 141 -14.41 12.44 -23.52
CA GLN A 141 -13.17 12.09 -22.81
C GLN A 141 -13.25 12.40 -21.31
N ALA A 142 -13.68 13.61 -20.94
CA ALA A 142 -13.80 14.00 -19.53
C ALA A 142 -14.80 13.12 -18.77
N LEU A 143 -15.90 12.69 -19.42
CA LEU A 143 -16.87 11.77 -18.80
C LEU A 143 -16.26 10.40 -18.52
N ILE A 144 -15.45 9.85 -19.43
CA ILE A 144 -14.79 8.56 -19.21
C ILE A 144 -13.70 8.69 -18.14
N GLU A 145 -12.92 9.78 -18.14
CA GLU A 145 -11.92 10.05 -17.09
C GLU A 145 -12.56 10.20 -15.69
N ASP A 146 -13.73 10.85 -15.61
CA ASP A 146 -14.51 10.93 -14.36
C ASP A 146 -15.03 9.55 -13.95
N LEU A 147 -15.51 8.74 -14.90
CA LEU A 147 -15.93 7.36 -14.66
C LEU A 147 -14.78 6.53 -14.06
N ILE A 148 -13.61 6.50 -14.69
CA ILE A 148 -12.44 5.73 -14.23
C ILE A 148 -12.06 6.14 -12.79
N ARG A 149 -12.02 7.45 -12.52
CA ARG A 149 -11.69 7.99 -11.21
C ARG A 149 -12.68 7.59 -10.12
N ASP A 150 -13.98 7.65 -10.43
CA ASP A 150 -15.03 7.23 -9.51
C ASP A 150 -14.89 5.74 -9.17
N HIS A 151 -14.50 4.91 -10.14
CA HIS A 151 -14.30 3.47 -9.95
C HIS A 151 -13.07 3.17 -9.08
N TYR A 152 -11.94 3.85 -9.29
CA TYR A 152 -10.79 3.73 -8.40
C TYR A 152 -11.10 4.17 -6.97
N LEU A 153 -11.93 5.21 -6.80
CA LEU A 153 -12.42 5.59 -5.48
C LEU A 153 -13.27 4.46 -4.87
N GLN A 154 -14.17 3.83 -5.62
CA GLN A 154 -14.96 2.71 -5.11
C GLN A 154 -14.11 1.51 -4.70
N LEU A 155 -13.07 1.16 -5.48
CA LEU A 155 -12.12 0.09 -5.14
C LEU A 155 -11.39 0.39 -3.82
N ARG A 156 -10.89 1.62 -3.64
CA ARG A 156 -10.29 2.10 -2.37
C ARG A 156 -11.28 1.96 -1.21
N LEU A 157 -12.51 2.42 -1.40
CA LEU A 157 -13.55 2.35 -0.38
C LEU A 157 -13.92 0.91 -0.01
N ALA A 158 -13.92 0.00 -0.99
CA ALA A 158 -14.14 -1.42 -0.77
C ALA A 158 -13.00 -2.04 0.06
N ALA A 159 -11.73 -1.76 -0.27
CA ALA A 159 -10.57 -2.22 0.49
C ALA A 159 -10.61 -1.72 1.95
N ARG A 160 -10.88 -0.42 2.14
CA ARG A 160 -11.04 0.17 3.47
C ARG A 160 -12.19 -0.46 4.26
N ARG A 161 -13.34 -0.69 3.62
CA ARG A 161 -14.49 -1.32 4.27
C ARG A 161 -14.18 -2.75 4.68
N ALA A 162 -13.47 -3.51 3.84
CA ALA A 162 -13.06 -4.87 4.17
C ALA A 162 -12.17 -4.92 5.43
N LEU A 163 -11.19 -4.01 5.52
CA LEU A 163 -10.35 -3.84 6.71
C LEU A 163 -11.16 -3.43 7.95
N LEU A 164 -12.12 -2.51 7.82
CA LEU A 164 -12.99 -2.12 8.94
C LEU A 164 -13.87 -3.28 9.43
N ASN A 165 -14.39 -4.09 8.51
CA ASN A 165 -15.18 -5.26 8.86
C ASN A 165 -14.31 -6.30 9.58
N LEU A 166 -13.10 -6.57 9.08
CA LEU A 166 -12.13 -7.42 9.76
C LEU A 166 -11.75 -6.89 11.13
N LYS A 167 -11.56 -5.56 11.27
CA LYS A 167 -11.36 -4.89 12.57
C LYS A 167 -12.53 -5.10 13.54
N GLY A 168 -13.73 -5.37 13.04
CA GLY A 168 -14.89 -5.73 13.86
C GLY A 168 -14.80 -7.13 14.49
N GLU A 169 -13.95 -8.02 13.97
CA GLU A 169 -13.83 -9.40 14.44
C GLU A 169 -13.06 -9.49 15.77
N PRO A 170 -13.57 -10.21 16.80
CA PRO A 170 -12.93 -10.26 18.12
C PRO A 170 -11.48 -10.74 18.09
N TRP A 171 -11.17 -11.80 17.33
CA TRP A 171 -9.83 -12.37 17.25
C TRP A 171 -8.80 -11.39 16.66
N PHE A 172 -9.26 -10.51 15.76
CA PHE A 172 -8.41 -9.52 15.10
C PHE A 172 -8.20 -8.30 16.00
N GLN A 173 -9.24 -7.90 16.75
CA GLN A 173 -9.11 -6.88 17.80
C GLN A 173 -8.13 -7.30 18.89
N ASP A 174 -8.21 -8.55 19.35
CA ASP A 174 -7.29 -9.11 20.34
C ASP A 174 -5.84 -9.07 19.82
N TRP A 175 -5.64 -9.43 18.54
CA TRP A 175 -4.32 -9.40 17.92
C TRP A 175 -3.77 -7.98 17.73
N LEU A 176 -4.62 -7.02 17.33
CA LEU A 176 -4.26 -5.60 17.27
C LEU A 176 -3.89 -5.06 18.66
N ALA A 177 -4.61 -5.46 19.72
CA ALA A 177 -4.32 -5.04 21.09
C ALA A 177 -3.01 -5.66 21.61
N GLU A 178 -2.73 -6.92 21.27
CA GLU A 178 -1.50 -7.63 21.63
C GLU A 178 -0.27 -7.01 20.96
N THR A 179 -0.35 -6.76 19.66
CA THR A 179 0.76 -6.21 18.88
C THR A 179 0.92 -4.70 19.05
N GLY A 180 -0.19 -4.00 19.31
CA GLY A 180 -0.27 -2.55 19.21
C GLY A 180 -0.09 -2.05 17.78
N ALA A 181 -0.28 -2.88 16.74
CA ALA A 181 -0.12 -2.48 15.36
C ALA A 181 -1.17 -1.43 14.92
N ILE A 182 -0.79 -0.56 14.00
CA ILE A 182 -1.75 0.33 13.31
C ILE A 182 -2.29 -0.39 12.08
N LEU A 183 -3.58 -0.22 11.83
CA LEU A 183 -4.21 -0.70 10.60
C LEU A 183 -3.95 0.31 9.48
N VAL A 184 -3.40 -0.14 8.36
CA VAL A 184 -2.99 0.75 7.27
C VAL A 184 -3.58 0.35 5.92
N THR A 185 -3.70 1.32 5.04
CA THR A 185 -3.68 1.09 3.59
C THR A 185 -2.41 1.75 3.06
N ASP A 186 -1.71 1.08 2.13
CA ASP A 186 -0.58 1.65 1.42
C ASP A 186 -0.74 1.48 -0.09
N ALA A 187 -0.14 2.37 -0.87
CA ALA A 187 -0.28 2.34 -2.31
C ALA A 187 0.89 2.97 -3.07
N THR A 188 1.05 2.53 -4.32
CA THR A 188 1.96 3.12 -5.31
C THR A 188 1.16 3.52 -6.55
N PRO A 189 1.31 4.75 -7.10
CA PRO A 189 1.97 5.90 -6.48
C PRO A 189 1.23 6.37 -5.23
N TYR A 190 1.95 7.09 -4.38
CA TYR A 190 1.51 7.42 -3.03
C TYR A 190 0.87 8.82 -2.97
N ASP A 191 -0.41 8.90 -2.57
CA ASP A 191 -1.08 10.16 -2.21
C ASP A 191 -1.18 10.28 -0.67
N ASP A 192 -0.35 11.16 -0.08
CA ASP A 192 -0.30 11.40 1.37
C ASP A 192 -1.66 11.81 1.96
N VAL A 193 -2.47 12.58 1.22
CA VAL A 193 -3.76 13.07 1.75
C VAL A 193 -4.75 11.92 1.84
N VAL A 194 -4.85 11.15 0.77
CA VAL A 194 -5.69 9.95 0.68
C VAL A 194 -5.27 8.93 1.74
N GLN A 195 -3.97 8.68 1.92
CA GLN A 195 -3.51 7.75 2.93
C GLN A 195 -3.89 8.22 4.35
N LEU A 196 -3.65 9.50 4.68
CA LEU A 196 -3.99 10.02 6.01
C LEU A 196 -5.48 9.94 6.32
N GLU A 197 -6.35 10.16 5.33
CA GLU A 197 -7.79 9.95 5.48
C GLU A 197 -8.14 8.49 5.81
N ASP A 198 -7.51 7.54 5.11
CA ASP A 198 -7.75 6.12 5.36
C ASP A 198 -7.22 5.68 6.72
N ILE A 199 -6.01 6.13 7.10
CA ILE A 199 -5.46 5.85 8.45
C ILE A 199 -6.38 6.41 9.54
N HIS A 200 -6.88 7.64 9.37
CA HIS A 200 -7.81 8.24 10.31
C HIS A 200 -9.14 7.49 10.38
N ALA A 201 -9.65 6.97 9.25
CA ALA A 201 -10.86 6.17 9.23
C ALA A 201 -10.67 4.76 9.83
N LEU A 202 -9.49 4.16 9.66
CA LEU A 202 -9.18 2.79 10.09
C LEU A 202 -8.79 2.70 11.56
N ASN A 203 -8.32 3.78 12.17
CA ASN A 203 -7.76 3.78 13.52
C ASN A 203 -8.50 4.75 14.46
N ASP A 204 -8.20 4.67 15.75
CA ASP A 204 -8.56 5.73 16.66
C ASP A 204 -7.57 6.91 16.55
N GLU A 205 -7.85 7.99 17.28
CA GLU A 205 -7.01 9.19 17.30
C GLU A 205 -5.55 8.88 17.70
N ALA A 206 -5.34 7.90 18.60
CA ALA A 206 -4.00 7.53 19.05
C ALA A 206 -3.20 6.83 17.94
N GLY A 207 -3.82 5.87 17.24
CA GLY A 207 -3.22 5.22 16.07
C GLY A 207 -2.94 6.20 14.93
N TYR A 208 -3.91 7.08 14.62
CA TYR A 208 -3.72 8.13 13.62
C TYR A 208 -2.53 9.04 13.94
N ARG A 209 -2.46 9.57 15.17
CA ARG A 209 -1.34 10.45 15.58
C ARG A 209 0.00 9.76 15.50
N ARG A 210 0.09 8.51 15.97
CA ARG A 210 1.34 7.76 15.93
C ARG A 210 1.84 7.55 14.49
N PHE A 211 0.93 7.30 13.55
CA PHE A 211 1.28 7.26 12.13
C PHE A 211 1.73 8.64 11.62
N TYR A 212 0.92 9.69 11.86
CA TYR A 212 1.18 11.04 11.37
C TYR A 212 2.52 11.62 11.88
N GLU A 213 2.75 11.58 13.19
CA GLU A 213 3.99 12.03 13.82
C GLU A 213 5.19 11.19 13.34
N GLY A 214 4.97 9.89 13.16
CA GLY A 214 5.95 8.97 12.61
C GLY A 214 6.36 9.31 11.17
N ARG A 215 5.38 9.64 10.30
CA ARG A 215 5.64 10.11 8.94
C ARG A 215 6.41 11.44 8.93
N GLN A 216 6.04 12.38 9.79
CA GLN A 216 6.80 13.64 9.93
C GLN A 216 8.25 13.40 10.34
N ALA A 217 8.48 12.51 11.31
CA ALA A 217 9.81 12.13 11.75
C ALA A 217 10.61 11.46 10.61
N MET A 218 9.97 10.58 9.84
CA MET A 218 10.55 9.96 8.66
C MET A 218 11.01 11.00 7.64
N THR A 219 10.14 11.93 7.24
CA THR A 219 10.47 13.02 6.30
C THR A 219 11.62 13.88 6.82
N ALA A 220 11.61 14.23 8.11
CA ALA A 220 12.69 15.00 8.73
C ALA A 220 14.03 14.24 8.71
N MET A 221 14.02 12.93 8.92
CA MET A 221 15.23 12.11 8.86
C MET A 221 15.75 11.94 7.44
N CYS A 222 14.89 11.74 6.44
CA CYS A 222 15.30 11.72 5.03
C CYS A 222 15.95 13.06 4.62
N ALA A 223 15.39 14.18 5.07
CA ALA A 223 15.97 15.51 4.81
C ALA A 223 17.34 15.68 5.50
N LYS A 224 17.49 15.18 6.74
CA LYS A 224 18.76 15.16 7.47
C LYS A 224 19.81 14.33 6.74
N GLU A 225 19.46 13.14 6.27
CA GLU A 225 20.35 12.26 5.52
C GLU A 225 20.82 12.90 4.22
N ALA A 226 19.90 13.45 3.42
CA ALA A 226 20.22 14.15 2.19
C ALA A 226 21.18 15.34 2.42
N ALA A 227 20.98 16.09 3.52
CA ALA A 227 21.88 17.17 3.90
C ALA A 227 23.28 16.67 4.27
N LEU A 228 23.37 15.58 5.06
CA LEU A 228 24.66 14.98 5.42
C LEU A 228 25.40 14.48 4.17
N ILE A 229 24.72 13.78 3.26
CA ILE A 229 25.31 13.29 2.00
C ILE A 229 25.84 14.44 1.16
N LYS A 230 25.09 15.55 1.06
CA LYS A 230 25.52 16.73 0.29
C LYS A 230 26.78 17.40 0.87
N ASP A 231 26.96 17.32 2.17
CA ASP A 231 28.11 17.90 2.88
C ASP A 231 29.32 16.94 2.94
N MET A 232 29.18 15.70 2.45
CA MET A 232 30.29 14.74 2.38
C MET A 232 31.28 15.14 1.25
N PRO A 233 32.59 15.15 1.52
CA PRO A 233 33.59 15.43 0.50
C PRO A 233 33.51 14.42 -0.68
N ASP A 234 33.67 14.90 -1.91
CA ASP A 234 33.54 14.11 -3.16
C ASP A 234 34.32 12.78 -3.19
N HIS A 235 35.41 12.65 -2.43
CA HIS A 235 36.21 11.42 -2.39
C HIS A 235 35.54 10.27 -1.64
N TRP A 236 34.54 10.54 -0.79
CA TRP A 236 33.72 9.50 -0.13
C TRP A 236 32.56 9.05 -1.01
N VAL A 237 31.92 9.98 -1.74
CA VAL A 237 30.84 9.66 -2.71
C VAL A 237 31.36 8.80 -3.86
N ASN A 238 32.61 9.03 -4.28
CA ASN A 238 33.26 8.26 -5.36
C ASN A 238 33.78 6.89 -4.95
N GLN A 239 33.88 6.55 -3.66
CA GLN A 239 34.34 5.22 -3.24
C GLN A 239 33.22 4.18 -3.39
N ALA A 240 31.99 4.51 -2.98
CA ALA A 240 30.81 3.67 -3.20
C ALA A 240 30.51 3.45 -4.70
N ALA A 241 30.69 4.48 -5.54
CA ALA A 241 30.54 4.37 -6.99
C ALA A 241 31.64 3.51 -7.65
N ARG A 242 32.87 3.50 -7.11
CA ARG A 242 33.99 2.70 -7.63
C ARG A 242 33.94 1.23 -7.21
N GLU A 243 33.34 0.92 -6.06
CA GLU A 243 33.13 -0.45 -5.62
C GLU A 243 32.01 -1.13 -6.43
N LEU A 244 31.03 -0.38 -6.93
CA LEU A 244 30.00 -0.83 -7.89
C LEU A 244 30.51 -1.06 -9.32
N GLU A 245 31.64 -0.46 -9.72
CA GLU A 245 32.27 -0.69 -11.04
C GLU A 245 33.35 -1.79 -11.01
N ALA A 246 33.67 -2.32 -9.83
CA ALA A 246 34.72 -3.33 -9.63
C ALA A 246 34.19 -4.77 -9.51
N ASP A 247 32.86 -4.94 -9.48
CA ASP A 247 32.13 -6.23 -9.59
C ASP A 247 31.49 -6.38 -10.99
#